data_AF-A0A812TUQ4-F1
#
_entry.id   AF-A0A812TUQ4-F1
#
_cell.length_a   1.000
_cell.length_b   1.000
_cell.length_c   1.000
_cell.angle_alpha   90.00
_cell.angle_beta   90.00
_cell.angle_gamma   90.00
#
_symmetry.space_group_name_H-M   'P 1'
#
loop_
_entity.id
_entity.type
_entity.pdbx_description
1 polymer ?
#
loop_
_entity_poly.entity_id
_entity_poly.type
_entity_poly.pdbx_seq_one_letter_code
_entity_poly.pdbx_strand_id
1 'polypeptide(L)'
;MRKFWSFGSVLMTRAPRAATQRMLGRLLISPATFRAAASSGPASPDLPSGSTSCVKTRPELGMADFSGERGLYHSGDTLTEVQEKNKQLRSFLQTLSWPRLTGFKAHGKLFQLPVSLKESSPSELLDPKRLSYLAGFFDGDGCVSFQRNLSGCTLKVDQSFVQPEILLLFRDMFGGSISRGGDGKGLRRPLLSWQVYGSLARHAAHLLSTHSILKKRQLLLAAAWPDEQADRQVANVELRSLKQYDSAVVGTCSLEYITGFFDAEGYVGQRGHTSLFLQLGQKHSTVLHCLQGFLQSEFRVNAPVRFYQSLYMMDISGTSTCKFLLHEMLRAGLICKAQQAEAAIGLTLDNCDDTRAALARMVGNQRFGQKLDKSGVGRAFKIKCLQSRAGSLLRQGEVKEAEAILQEVAGLKEDHQLLNAQRENQELLQYIDWVQGLQGNFWQVTDNYM
;
A
#
# COMPACT_ATOMS: atom_id res chain seq x y z
N MET A 1 -6.35 0.71 -11.33
CA MET A 1 -7.19 1.50 -10.39
C MET A 1 -6.79 1.15 -8.97
N ARG A 2 -5.81 1.86 -8.39
CA ARG A 2 -5.46 1.74 -6.96
C ARG A 2 -6.30 2.78 -6.21
N LYS A 3 -7.27 2.35 -5.41
CA LYS A 3 -8.05 3.23 -4.52
C LYS A 3 -7.23 3.49 -3.26
N PHE A 4 -7.13 4.76 -2.91
CA PHE A 4 -6.37 5.33 -1.79
C PHE A 4 -7.12 5.12 -0.47
N TRP A 5 -6.43 4.72 0.60
CA TRP A 5 -7.04 4.63 1.94
C TRP A 5 -6.09 5.12 3.04
N SER A 6 -6.70 5.85 3.98
CA SER A 6 -6.10 6.48 5.16
C SER A 6 -6.28 5.56 6.37
N PHE A 7 -5.20 5.14 7.01
CA PHE A 7 -5.25 4.49 8.31
C PHE A 7 -5.26 5.54 9.42
N GLY A 8 -6.43 5.99 9.86
CA GLY A 8 -6.56 6.77 11.10
C GLY A 8 -6.27 5.90 12.32
N SER A 9 -5.61 6.46 13.35
CA SER A 9 -5.43 5.80 14.65
C SER A 9 -6.78 5.39 15.23
N VAL A 10 -7.10 4.09 15.24
CA VAL A 10 -8.32 3.58 15.87
C VAL A 10 -8.06 3.35 17.35
N LEU A 11 -8.77 4.14 18.16
CA LEU A 11 -9.14 3.80 19.53
C LEU A 11 -9.96 2.51 19.51
N MET A 12 -9.41 1.43 20.07
CA MET A 12 -10.22 0.26 20.45
C MET A 12 -11.02 0.61 21.71
N THR A 13 -12.28 0.98 21.53
CA THR A 13 -13.27 0.91 22.61
C THR A 13 -13.74 -0.54 22.73
N ARG A 14 -13.53 -1.15 23.91
CA ARG A 14 -14.14 -2.43 24.27
C ARG A 14 -15.64 -2.21 24.47
N ALA A 15 -16.47 -2.95 23.74
CA ALA A 15 -17.90 -3.06 24.04
C ALA A 15 -18.12 -3.97 25.27
N PRO A 16 -19.07 -3.67 26.15
CA PRO A 16 -19.43 -4.56 27.26
C PRO A 16 -20.27 -5.74 26.76
N ARG A 17 -20.03 -6.93 27.34
CA ARG A 17 -20.83 -8.14 27.13
C ARG A 17 -22.21 -7.93 27.75
N ALA A 18 -23.26 -8.01 26.94
CA ALA A 18 -24.63 -8.24 27.41
C ALA A 18 -25.08 -9.64 26.99
N ALA A 19 -25.71 -10.33 27.94
CA ALA A 19 -26.20 -11.69 27.83
C ALA A 19 -27.30 -11.81 26.75
N THR A 20 -27.35 -12.95 26.05
CA THR A 20 -28.49 -13.29 25.19
C THR A 20 -29.00 -14.67 25.60
N GLN A 21 -30.21 -14.68 26.13
CA GLN A 21 -31.00 -15.85 26.44
C GLN A 21 -31.99 -16.08 25.28
N ARG A 22 -32.04 -17.33 24.84
CA ARG A 22 -33.01 -18.03 23.96
C ARG A 22 -34.22 -17.25 23.42
N MET A 23 -34.46 -17.39 22.11
CA MET A 23 -35.70 -18.01 21.62
C MET A 23 -35.49 -18.72 20.28
N LEU A 24 -36.05 -19.93 20.22
CA LEU A 24 -36.17 -20.81 19.07
C LEU A 24 -37.32 -20.35 18.16
N GLY A 25 -37.12 -20.42 16.85
CA GLY A 25 -38.17 -20.26 15.86
C GLY A 25 -37.74 -20.87 14.53
N ARG A 26 -38.08 -22.15 14.33
CA ARG A 26 -37.95 -22.87 13.06
C ARG A 26 -38.84 -22.22 11.99
N LEU A 27 -38.34 -22.12 10.76
CA LEU A 27 -39.14 -22.37 9.56
C LEU A 27 -38.24 -22.82 8.41
N LEU A 28 -38.49 -24.06 8.00
CA LEU A 28 -38.04 -24.69 6.76
C LEU A 28 -38.74 -24.01 5.58
N ILE A 29 -38.05 -23.87 4.44
CA ILE A 29 -38.50 -24.22 3.08
C ILE A 29 -37.27 -24.18 2.16
N SER A 30 -37.10 -25.24 1.38
CA SER A 30 -36.07 -25.45 0.35
C SER A 30 -36.65 -25.15 -1.06
N PRO A 31 -35.99 -25.44 -2.19
CA PRO A 31 -35.52 -24.43 -3.14
C PRO A 31 -36.32 -24.43 -4.46
N ALA A 32 -36.26 -23.33 -5.22
CA ALA A 32 -36.73 -23.33 -6.61
C ALA A 32 -35.73 -22.60 -7.53
N THR A 33 -35.13 -23.41 -8.39
CA THR A 33 -34.73 -23.15 -9.78
C THR A 33 -35.49 -22.02 -10.46
N PHE A 34 -34.78 -21.15 -11.20
CA PHE A 34 -35.32 -20.61 -12.45
C PHE A 34 -34.25 -20.42 -13.53
N ARG A 35 -34.63 -20.89 -14.73
CA ARG A 35 -33.90 -20.94 -15.99
C ARG A 35 -33.81 -19.56 -16.65
N ALA A 36 -32.79 -19.46 -17.51
CA ALA A 36 -32.66 -18.49 -18.58
C ALA A 36 -33.85 -18.47 -19.53
N ALA A 37 -34.20 -17.28 -20.01
CA ALA A 37 -34.93 -17.09 -21.26
C ALA A 37 -34.34 -15.87 -21.98
N ALA A 38 -33.83 -16.13 -23.19
CA ALA A 38 -33.54 -15.13 -24.20
C ALA A 38 -34.85 -14.69 -24.86
N SER A 39 -34.98 -13.41 -25.18
CA SER A 39 -35.97 -12.93 -26.13
C SER A 39 -35.41 -11.76 -26.93
N SER A 40 -35.22 -12.03 -28.21
CA SER A 40 -35.08 -11.10 -29.32
C SER A 40 -36.35 -10.28 -29.53
N GLY A 41 -36.20 -8.99 -29.85
CA GLY A 41 -37.27 -8.14 -30.37
C GLY A 41 -36.70 -6.86 -30.99
N PRO A 42 -37.31 -6.31 -32.07
CA PRO A 42 -36.59 -5.57 -33.10
C PRO A 42 -36.74 -4.04 -33.05
N ALA A 43 -36.02 -3.43 -33.99
CA ALA A 43 -35.77 -2.01 -34.23
C ALA A 43 -36.98 -1.07 -34.37
N SER A 44 -36.76 0.19 -34.01
CA SER A 44 -37.41 1.39 -34.58
C SER A 44 -36.67 2.69 -34.14
N PRO A 45 -36.86 3.82 -34.84
CA PRO A 45 -35.74 4.56 -35.43
C PRO A 45 -35.47 5.95 -34.82
N ASP A 46 -34.33 6.49 -35.24
CA ASP A 46 -33.99 7.91 -35.46
C ASP A 46 -34.39 8.95 -34.39
N LEU A 47 -33.38 9.34 -33.59
CA LEU A 47 -33.35 10.63 -32.89
C LEU A 47 -32.09 11.41 -33.27
N PRO A 48 -32.21 12.75 -33.42
CA PRO A 48 -31.17 13.58 -34.03
C PRO A 48 -29.98 13.80 -33.09
N SER A 49 -28.81 13.73 -33.70
CA SER A 49 -27.50 14.07 -33.15
C SER A 49 -27.38 15.57 -32.85
N GLY A 50 -27.77 15.98 -31.65
CA GLY A 50 -27.42 17.28 -31.07
C GLY A 50 -26.13 17.19 -30.27
N SER A 51 -24.98 17.37 -30.91
CA SER A 51 -23.68 17.43 -30.25
C SER A 51 -23.40 18.83 -29.72
N THR A 52 -23.96 19.17 -28.56
CA THR A 52 -23.51 20.32 -27.78
C THR A 52 -22.21 19.96 -27.06
N SER A 53 -21.09 20.27 -27.73
CA SER A 53 -19.76 20.33 -27.14
C SER A 53 -19.75 21.37 -26.01
N CYS A 54 -20.11 20.95 -24.80
CA CYS A 54 -19.90 21.71 -23.59
C CYS A 54 -18.39 21.65 -23.27
N VAL A 55 -17.62 22.52 -23.93
CA VAL A 55 -16.26 22.86 -23.49
C VAL A 55 -16.43 23.53 -22.13
N LYS A 56 -16.34 22.74 -21.06
CA LYS A 56 -16.04 23.29 -19.74
C LYS A 56 -14.65 23.87 -19.85
N THR A 57 -14.57 25.16 -20.20
CA THR A 57 -13.39 25.98 -19.97
C THR A 57 -13.02 25.77 -18.50
N ARG A 58 -11.92 25.05 -18.30
CA ARG A 58 -11.31 24.89 -17.00
C ARG A 58 -11.10 26.33 -16.50
N PRO A 59 -11.63 26.73 -15.33
CA PRO A 59 -11.37 28.07 -14.83
C PRO A 59 -9.85 28.24 -14.86
N GLU A 60 -9.39 29.23 -15.61
CA GLU A 60 -8.06 29.77 -15.46
C GLU A 60 -8.02 30.37 -14.04
N LEU A 61 -7.90 29.48 -13.05
CA LEU A 61 -7.28 29.82 -11.78
C LEU A 61 -5.90 30.28 -12.20
N GLY A 62 -5.77 31.60 -12.40
CA GLY A 62 -4.51 32.23 -12.66
C GLY A 62 -3.53 31.61 -11.69
N MET A 63 -2.52 30.92 -12.23
CA MET A 63 -1.33 30.55 -11.47
C MET A 63 -0.55 31.83 -11.22
N ALA A 64 -1.21 32.82 -10.61
CA ALA A 64 -0.58 33.92 -9.94
C ALA A 64 0.42 33.27 -9.00
N ASP A 65 1.68 33.71 -9.13
CA ASP A 65 2.80 33.25 -8.32
C ASP A 65 2.30 32.93 -6.92
N PHE A 66 2.37 31.65 -6.55
CA PHE A 66 2.24 31.24 -5.17
C PHE A 66 3.53 31.70 -4.48
N SER A 67 3.72 33.02 -4.41
CA SER A 67 4.81 33.65 -3.70
C SER A 67 4.71 33.15 -2.27
N GLY A 68 5.81 32.60 -1.76
CA GLY A 68 5.84 31.75 -0.57
C GLY A 68 5.19 32.34 0.69
N GLU A 69 4.93 33.66 0.71
CA GLU A 69 4.26 34.36 1.79
C GLU A 69 2.81 33.92 2.02
N ARG A 70 2.03 33.54 0.99
CA ARG A 70 0.62 33.14 1.20
C ARG A 70 0.45 31.74 1.81
N GLY A 71 1.47 30.89 1.69
CA GLY A 71 1.43 29.52 2.19
C GLY A 71 1.87 29.38 3.64
N LEU A 72 2.65 30.34 4.15
CA LEU A 72 3.27 30.28 5.47
C LEU A 72 2.21 30.48 6.57
N TYR A 73 2.25 29.65 7.60
CA TYR A 73 1.49 29.94 8.81
C TYR A 73 2.10 31.13 9.57
N HIS A 74 1.25 31.89 10.28
CA HIS A 74 1.67 32.94 11.19
C HIS A 74 1.30 32.60 12.63
N SER A 75 2.03 33.14 13.62
CA SER A 75 1.83 32.82 15.05
C SER A 75 0.47 33.24 15.62
N GLY A 76 -0.37 33.94 14.85
CA GLY A 76 -1.74 34.31 15.22
C GLY A 76 -2.83 33.53 14.46
N ASP A 77 -2.47 32.62 13.55
CA ASP A 77 -3.45 31.86 12.79
C ASP A 77 -4.22 30.90 13.69
N THR A 78 -5.54 30.89 13.53
CA THR A 78 -6.45 29.91 14.12
C THR A 78 -6.26 28.53 13.48
N LEU A 79 -6.73 27.48 14.16
CA LEU A 79 -6.69 26.10 13.63
C LEU A 79 -7.32 26.00 12.23
N THR A 80 -8.45 26.65 12.01
CA THR A 80 -9.17 26.64 10.73
C THR A 80 -8.36 27.29 9.61
N GLU A 81 -7.67 28.40 9.88
CA GLU A 81 -6.82 29.09 8.91
C GLU A 81 -5.62 28.23 8.51
N VAL A 82 -4.93 27.61 9.49
CA VAL A 82 -3.80 26.71 9.20
C VAL A 82 -4.27 25.49 8.40
N GLN A 83 -5.43 24.92 8.72
CA GLN A 83 -5.99 23.79 7.97
C GLN A 83 -6.34 24.16 6.52
N GLU A 84 -6.91 25.35 6.29
CA GLU A 84 -7.18 25.82 4.92
C GLU A 84 -5.88 26.08 4.15
N LYS A 85 -4.85 26.65 4.79
CA LYS A 85 -3.50 26.77 4.20
C LYS A 85 -2.92 25.40 3.83
N ASN A 86 -3.01 24.39 4.70
CA ASN A 86 -2.55 23.02 4.40
C ASN A 86 -3.28 22.40 3.21
N LYS A 87 -4.58 22.62 3.11
CA LYS A 87 -5.39 22.17 1.98
C LYS A 87 -4.98 22.86 0.68
N GLN A 88 -4.70 24.16 0.71
CA GLN A 88 -4.18 24.90 -0.44
C GLN A 88 -2.80 24.37 -0.86
N LEU A 89 -1.88 24.16 0.09
CA LEU A 89 -0.56 23.57 -0.17
C LEU A 89 -0.67 22.16 -0.76
N ARG A 90 -1.57 21.33 -0.25
CA ARG A 90 -1.81 19.98 -0.81
C ARG A 90 -2.36 20.04 -2.23
N SER A 91 -3.27 20.98 -2.52
CA SER A 91 -3.77 21.21 -3.88
C SER A 91 -2.64 21.66 -4.82
N PHE A 92 -1.80 22.60 -4.39
CA PHE A 92 -0.64 23.04 -5.14
C PHE A 92 0.36 21.90 -5.37
N LEU A 93 0.69 21.14 -4.33
CA LEU A 93 1.58 19.99 -4.44
C LEU A 93 1.05 18.95 -5.45
N GLN A 94 -0.27 18.76 -5.55
CA GLN A 94 -0.86 17.89 -6.56
C GLN A 94 -0.72 18.41 -8.00
N THR A 95 -0.35 19.68 -8.23
CA THR A 95 -0.03 20.20 -9.57
C THR A 95 1.44 20.00 -9.93
N LEU A 96 2.34 19.96 -8.94
CA LEU A 96 3.77 19.79 -9.14
C LEU A 96 4.09 18.43 -9.77
N SER A 97 4.77 18.48 -10.91
CA SER A 97 5.26 17.30 -11.61
C SER A 97 6.68 17.01 -11.14
N TRP A 98 6.96 15.73 -10.95
CA TRP A 98 8.32 15.28 -10.73
C TRP A 98 9.12 15.36 -12.03
N PRO A 99 10.46 15.54 -11.94
CA PRO A 99 11.30 15.43 -13.12
C PRO A 99 11.18 14.05 -13.77
N ARG A 100 11.33 14.03 -15.09
CA ARG A 100 11.26 12.80 -15.87
C ARG A 100 12.38 11.85 -15.45
N LEU A 101 12.00 10.62 -15.08
CA LEU A 101 12.95 9.58 -14.71
C LEU A 101 13.73 9.09 -15.95
N THR A 102 15.05 9.32 -15.99
CA THR A 102 15.95 8.89 -17.08
C THR A 102 16.85 7.71 -16.69
N GLY A 103 16.96 7.41 -15.40
CA GLY A 103 17.75 6.31 -14.86
C GLY A 103 17.53 6.14 -13.36
N PHE A 104 18.19 5.15 -12.76
CA PHE A 104 18.15 4.87 -11.33
C PHE A 104 19.45 4.22 -10.85
N LYS A 105 19.75 4.32 -9.56
CA LYS A 105 20.91 3.68 -8.91
C LYS A 105 20.44 2.44 -8.17
N ALA A 106 21.16 1.33 -8.34
CA ALA A 106 20.92 0.08 -7.61
C ALA A 106 22.26 -0.66 -7.44
N HIS A 107 22.50 -1.23 -6.26
CA HIS A 107 23.77 -1.92 -5.94
C HIS A 107 25.02 -1.08 -6.29
N GLY A 108 24.97 0.24 -6.05
CA GLY A 108 26.05 1.17 -6.37
C GLY A 108 26.26 1.46 -7.86
N LYS A 109 25.46 0.87 -8.77
CA LYS A 109 25.56 1.07 -10.22
C LYS A 109 24.43 1.95 -10.73
N LEU A 110 24.73 2.79 -11.72
CA LEU A 110 23.75 3.62 -12.41
C LEU A 110 23.19 2.90 -13.64
N PHE A 111 21.88 2.81 -13.74
CA PHE A 111 21.14 2.21 -14.85
C PHE A 111 20.37 3.28 -15.63
N GLN A 112 20.57 3.36 -16.94
CA GLN A 112 19.80 4.25 -17.81
C GLN A 112 18.52 3.55 -18.31
N LEU A 113 17.42 4.29 -18.41
CA LEU A 113 16.13 3.77 -18.86
C LEU A 113 15.94 3.95 -20.39
N PRO A 114 15.35 2.95 -21.08
CA PRO A 114 14.96 1.64 -20.57
C PRO A 114 16.16 0.72 -20.35
N VAL A 115 16.09 -0.11 -19.30
CA VAL A 115 17.08 -1.15 -19.03
C VAL A 115 16.59 -2.43 -19.70
N SER A 116 17.19 -2.77 -20.84
CA SER A 116 16.97 -4.04 -21.54
C SER A 116 18.10 -5.02 -21.22
N LEU A 117 17.82 -6.32 -21.30
CA LEU A 117 18.90 -7.33 -21.27
C LEU A 117 19.85 -7.12 -22.45
N LYS A 118 21.13 -7.02 -22.16
CA LYS A 118 22.20 -7.26 -23.14
C LYS A 118 22.50 -8.74 -23.08
N GLU A 119 21.91 -9.53 -23.98
CA GLU A 119 22.25 -10.92 -24.36
C GLU A 119 22.95 -11.75 -23.27
N SER A 120 22.46 -11.70 -22.04
CA SER A 120 22.94 -12.58 -20.99
C SER A 120 22.07 -13.81 -21.15
N SER A 121 22.65 -14.88 -21.68
CA SER A 121 22.01 -16.19 -21.68
C SER A 121 21.50 -16.44 -20.26
N PRO A 122 20.24 -16.88 -20.07
CA PRO A 122 19.73 -17.29 -18.76
C PRO A 122 20.61 -18.43 -18.26
N SER A 123 21.64 -18.06 -17.51
CA SER A 123 22.77 -18.90 -17.15
C SER A 123 22.83 -18.87 -15.64
N GLU A 124 21.98 -19.69 -15.05
CA GLU A 124 22.08 -20.23 -13.70
C GLU A 124 20.86 -21.13 -13.47
N LEU A 125 21.07 -22.28 -12.84
CA LEU A 125 19.99 -23.13 -12.36
C LEU A 125 19.00 -22.26 -11.57
N LEU A 126 17.72 -22.31 -11.94
CA LEU A 126 16.67 -21.56 -11.26
C LEU A 126 16.65 -21.96 -9.78
N ASP A 127 17.16 -21.10 -8.90
CA ASP A 127 17.07 -21.31 -7.45
C ASP A 127 15.58 -21.35 -7.04
N PRO A 128 15.06 -22.50 -6.57
CA PRO A 128 13.64 -22.63 -6.22
C PRO A 128 13.23 -21.66 -5.11
N LYS A 129 14.15 -21.31 -4.21
CA LYS A 129 13.90 -20.35 -3.12
C LYS A 129 13.66 -18.96 -3.66
N ARG A 130 14.55 -18.48 -4.53
CA ARG A 130 14.39 -17.19 -5.21
C ARG A 130 13.12 -17.15 -6.07
N LEU A 131 12.78 -18.23 -6.77
CA LEU A 131 11.53 -18.31 -7.54
C LEU A 131 10.30 -18.21 -6.63
N SER A 132 10.33 -18.89 -5.48
CA SER A 132 9.26 -18.84 -4.49
C SER A 132 9.09 -17.43 -3.90
N TYR A 133 10.19 -16.73 -3.60
CA TYR A 133 10.18 -15.33 -3.19
C TYR A 133 9.57 -14.42 -4.27
N LEU A 134 10.02 -14.53 -5.52
CA LEU A 134 9.48 -13.70 -6.62
C LEU A 134 8.00 -13.98 -6.89
N ALA A 135 7.54 -15.22 -6.71
CA ALA A 135 6.12 -15.55 -6.79
C ALA A 135 5.29 -14.87 -5.69
N GLY A 136 5.80 -14.86 -4.45
CA GLY A 136 5.19 -14.11 -3.35
C GLY A 136 5.12 -12.62 -3.62
N PHE A 137 6.22 -12.03 -4.11
CA PHE A 137 6.25 -10.61 -4.46
C PHE A 137 5.27 -10.27 -5.59
N PHE A 138 5.25 -11.10 -6.64
CA PHE A 138 4.33 -10.93 -7.77
C PHE A 138 2.86 -11.09 -7.33
N ASP A 139 2.58 -11.97 -6.38
CA ASP A 139 1.25 -12.12 -5.79
C ASP A 139 0.81 -10.88 -5.01
N GLY A 140 1.72 -10.09 -4.43
CA GLY A 140 1.38 -8.76 -3.94
C GLY A 140 1.25 -7.74 -5.08
N ASP A 141 2.39 -7.28 -5.59
CA ASP A 141 2.46 -6.09 -6.45
C ASP A 141 2.44 -6.38 -7.97
N GLY A 142 2.57 -7.64 -8.37
CA GLY A 142 2.57 -8.06 -9.76
C GLY A 142 1.18 -7.97 -10.42
N CYS A 143 1.17 -7.88 -11.74
CA CYS A 143 -0.04 -7.79 -12.55
C CYS A 143 0.09 -8.60 -13.84
N VAL A 144 -0.92 -9.44 -14.11
CA VAL A 144 -1.14 -10.07 -15.41
C VAL A 144 -2.13 -9.20 -16.19
N SER A 145 -1.80 -8.80 -17.41
CA SER A 145 -2.66 -7.94 -18.23
C SER A 145 -2.65 -8.32 -19.71
N PHE A 146 -3.67 -7.87 -20.42
CA PHE A 146 -3.81 -8.02 -21.87
C PHE A 146 -3.73 -6.65 -22.53
N GLN A 147 -2.97 -6.55 -23.63
CA GLN A 147 -2.93 -5.37 -24.48
C GLN A 147 -3.51 -5.70 -25.85
N ARG A 148 -4.50 -4.92 -26.30
CA ARG A 148 -5.25 -5.20 -27.55
C ARG A 148 -4.37 -5.31 -28.79
N ASN A 149 -3.25 -4.58 -28.81
CA ASN A 149 -2.38 -4.48 -29.97
C ASN A 149 -1.18 -5.44 -29.90
N LEU A 150 -1.12 -6.31 -28.89
CA LEU A 150 -0.07 -7.31 -28.75
C LEU A 150 -0.65 -8.72 -28.94
N SER A 151 0.15 -9.61 -29.52
CA SER A 151 -0.20 -11.02 -29.70
C SER A 151 -0.22 -11.81 -28.38
N GLY A 152 0.24 -11.23 -27.26
CA GLY A 152 0.42 -11.96 -26.01
C GLY A 152 -0.11 -11.25 -24.76
N CYS A 153 -0.02 -11.97 -23.64
CA CYS A 153 -0.18 -11.41 -22.30
C CYS A 153 1.05 -10.56 -21.91
N THR A 154 0.88 -9.72 -20.90
CA THR A 154 1.94 -8.92 -20.29
C THR A 154 1.98 -9.19 -18.79
N LEU A 155 3.17 -9.52 -18.29
CA LEU A 155 3.43 -9.53 -16.86
C LEU A 155 4.14 -8.22 -16.51
N LYS A 156 3.72 -7.61 -15.41
CA LYS A 156 4.17 -6.29 -14.99
C LYS A 156 4.36 -6.24 -13.49
N VAL A 157 5.44 -5.60 -13.03
CA VAL A 157 5.65 -5.20 -11.64
C VAL A 157 6.00 -3.71 -11.63
N ASP A 158 5.24 -2.92 -10.88
CA ASP A 158 5.51 -1.50 -10.69
C ASP A 158 6.09 -1.27 -9.29
N GLN A 159 7.17 -0.50 -9.18
CA GLN A 159 7.77 -0.14 -7.91
C GLN A 159 8.18 1.33 -7.86
N SER A 160 8.30 1.86 -6.65
CA SER A 160 8.89 3.19 -6.46
C SER A 160 10.36 3.15 -6.87
N PHE A 161 10.84 4.22 -7.51
CA PHE A 161 12.25 4.31 -7.94
C PHE A 161 13.28 4.26 -6.79
N VAL A 162 12.83 4.35 -5.53
CA VAL A 162 13.67 4.29 -4.33
C VAL A 162 14.12 2.87 -4.00
N GLN A 163 13.40 1.85 -4.47
CA GLN A 163 13.73 0.43 -4.22
C GLN A 163 13.68 -0.37 -5.53
N PRO A 164 14.57 -0.06 -6.49
CA PRO A 164 14.56 -0.68 -7.82
C PRO A 164 15.10 -2.11 -7.84
N GLU A 165 15.77 -2.58 -6.78
CA GLU A 165 16.50 -3.85 -6.72
C GLU A 165 15.61 -5.05 -7.08
N ILE A 166 14.38 -5.06 -6.59
CA ILE A 166 13.43 -6.14 -6.91
C ILE A 166 13.12 -6.22 -8.40
N LEU A 167 13.08 -5.09 -9.12
CA LEU A 167 12.85 -5.09 -10.56
C LEU A 167 14.02 -5.68 -11.33
N LEU A 168 15.26 -5.48 -10.83
CA LEU A 168 16.45 -6.12 -11.39
C LEU A 168 16.38 -7.64 -11.21
N LEU A 169 15.92 -8.13 -10.05
CA LEU A 169 15.71 -9.56 -9.85
C LEU A 169 14.67 -10.16 -10.81
N PHE A 170 13.55 -9.48 -11.03
CA PHE A 170 12.57 -9.93 -12.04
C PHE A 170 13.19 -9.93 -13.44
N ARG A 171 13.95 -8.90 -13.79
CA ARG A 171 14.65 -8.82 -15.09
C ARG A 171 15.62 -9.97 -15.27
N ASP A 172 16.46 -10.23 -14.27
CA ASP A 172 17.52 -11.22 -14.33
C ASP A 172 16.95 -12.65 -14.36
N MET A 173 15.84 -12.89 -13.67
CA MET A 173 15.17 -14.20 -13.61
C MET A 173 14.32 -14.51 -14.85
N PHE A 174 13.60 -13.52 -15.37
CA PHE A 174 12.53 -13.76 -16.36
C PHE A 174 12.73 -13.02 -17.68
N GLY A 175 13.78 -12.23 -17.80
CA GLY A 175 14.01 -11.37 -18.93
C GLY A 175 13.18 -10.08 -18.90
N GLY A 176 12.86 -9.55 -20.07
CA GLY A 176 12.05 -8.33 -20.20
C GLY A 176 12.85 -7.05 -20.06
N SER A 177 12.16 -5.95 -19.76
CA SER A 177 12.77 -4.62 -19.64
C SER A 177 12.25 -3.86 -18.43
N ILE A 178 13.10 -3.03 -17.86
CA ILE A 178 12.72 -2.06 -16.83
C ILE A 178 12.63 -0.70 -17.51
N SER A 179 11.45 -0.11 -17.44
CA SER A 179 11.15 1.19 -18.03
C SER A 179 10.49 2.11 -17.01
N ARG A 180 10.23 3.35 -17.40
CA ARG A 180 9.47 4.28 -16.60
C ARG A 180 7.99 3.88 -16.58
N GLY A 181 7.45 3.58 -15.39
CA GLY A 181 6.04 3.29 -15.17
C GLY A 181 5.17 4.54 -15.01
N GLY A 182 5.74 5.63 -14.50
CA GLY A 182 5.10 6.94 -14.41
C GLY A 182 6.02 7.98 -13.78
N ASP A 183 5.91 9.24 -14.23
CA ASP A 183 6.78 10.32 -13.73
C ASP A 183 6.52 10.69 -12.27
N GLY A 184 5.31 10.46 -11.75
CA GLY A 184 4.92 10.89 -10.41
C GLY A 184 4.34 12.31 -10.40
N LYS A 185 3.65 12.66 -9.31
CA LYS A 185 3.01 13.97 -9.12
C LYS A 185 2.80 14.26 -7.64
N GLY A 186 3.22 15.44 -7.17
CA GLY A 186 3.13 15.83 -5.77
C GLY A 186 3.75 14.81 -4.81
N LEU A 187 2.96 14.27 -3.88
CA LEU A 187 3.41 13.24 -2.94
C LEU A 187 3.62 11.86 -3.57
N ARG A 188 3.17 11.64 -4.82
CA ARG A 188 3.36 10.37 -5.52
C ARG A 188 4.69 10.38 -6.24
N ARG A 189 5.63 9.55 -5.76
CA ARG A 189 6.96 9.37 -6.35
C ARG A 189 6.88 8.75 -7.76
N PRO A 190 7.91 8.98 -8.61
CA PRO A 190 8.08 8.25 -9.85
C PRO A 190 8.04 6.72 -9.65
N LEU A 191 7.53 6.03 -10.65
CA LEU A 191 7.46 4.58 -10.68
C LEU A 191 8.36 4.03 -11.78
N LEU A 192 9.09 2.97 -11.44
CA LEU A 192 9.72 2.06 -12.38
C LEU A 192 8.80 0.88 -12.64
N SER A 193 8.94 0.28 -13.81
CA SER A 193 8.13 -0.84 -14.25
C SER A 193 8.97 -1.89 -14.93
N TRP A 194 9.04 -3.08 -14.34
CA TRP A 194 9.48 -4.27 -15.05
C TRP A 194 8.31 -4.84 -15.86
N GLN A 195 8.54 -5.13 -17.13
CA GLN A 195 7.55 -5.72 -18.03
C GLN A 195 8.17 -6.79 -18.93
N VAL A 196 7.38 -7.82 -19.19
CA VAL A 196 7.72 -8.89 -20.14
C VAL A 196 6.50 -9.26 -20.99
N TYR A 197 6.75 -9.63 -22.25
CA TYR A 197 5.73 -9.89 -23.27
C TYR A 197 6.00 -11.22 -24.00
N GLY A 198 5.01 -11.68 -24.77
CA GLY A 198 5.17 -12.79 -25.73
C GLY A 198 5.59 -14.12 -25.07
N SER A 199 6.51 -14.83 -25.71
CA SER A 199 7.01 -16.13 -25.23
C SER A 199 7.68 -16.03 -23.85
N LEU A 200 8.45 -14.96 -23.60
CA LEU A 200 9.07 -14.71 -22.30
C LEU A 200 8.00 -14.52 -21.20
N ALA A 201 6.90 -13.83 -21.51
CA ALA A 201 5.79 -13.67 -20.55
C ALA A 201 5.11 -15.01 -20.24
N ARG A 202 4.87 -15.85 -21.25
CA ARG A 202 4.33 -17.21 -21.05
C ARG A 202 5.25 -18.05 -20.17
N HIS A 203 6.56 -18.02 -20.45
CA HIS A 203 7.57 -18.74 -19.69
C HIS A 203 7.64 -18.25 -18.23
N ALA A 204 7.74 -16.94 -18.02
CA ALA A 204 7.73 -16.34 -16.68
C ALA A 204 6.45 -16.68 -15.90
N ALA A 205 5.29 -16.65 -16.57
CA ALA A 205 4.02 -17.02 -15.97
C ALA A 205 3.98 -18.49 -15.54
N HIS A 206 4.50 -19.38 -16.39
CA HIS A 206 4.63 -20.80 -16.07
C HIS A 206 5.49 -21.00 -14.80
N LEU A 207 6.68 -20.39 -14.74
CA LEU A 207 7.56 -20.47 -13.58
C LEU A 207 6.94 -19.89 -12.31
N LEU A 208 6.36 -18.68 -12.38
CA LEU A 208 5.73 -18.05 -11.20
C LEU A 208 4.51 -18.84 -10.70
N SER A 209 3.77 -19.51 -11.60
CA SER A 209 2.55 -20.25 -11.23
C SER A 209 2.80 -21.47 -10.33
N THR A 210 4.03 -21.98 -10.28
CA THR A 210 4.38 -23.13 -9.45
C THR A 210 4.29 -22.80 -7.96
N HIS A 211 4.68 -21.57 -7.58
CA HIS A 211 4.71 -21.10 -6.19
C HIS A 211 3.65 -20.03 -5.87
N SER A 212 3.00 -19.44 -6.87
CA SER A 212 1.92 -18.47 -6.66
C SER A 212 0.72 -19.11 -5.96
N ILE A 213 0.11 -18.36 -5.03
CA ILE A 213 -1.13 -18.68 -4.32
C ILE A 213 -2.23 -17.76 -4.83
N LEU A 214 -2.05 -16.45 -4.78
CA LEU A 214 -3.09 -15.45 -5.06
C LEU A 214 -3.38 -15.30 -6.56
N LYS A 215 -2.34 -15.23 -7.39
CA LYS A 215 -2.48 -15.00 -8.84
C LYS A 215 -2.27 -16.28 -9.67
N LYS A 216 -2.27 -17.47 -9.04
CA LYS A 216 -1.95 -18.75 -9.71
C LYS A 216 -2.79 -18.99 -10.96
N ARG A 217 -4.12 -18.85 -10.86
CA ARG A 217 -5.03 -19.05 -12.01
C ARG A 217 -4.78 -18.02 -13.13
N GLN A 218 -4.48 -16.77 -12.77
CA GLN A 218 -4.14 -15.72 -13.73
C GLN A 218 -2.82 -16.03 -14.46
N LEU A 219 -1.84 -16.56 -13.74
CA LEU A 219 -0.55 -16.97 -14.29
C LEU A 219 -0.66 -18.23 -15.15
N LEU A 220 -1.45 -19.22 -14.77
CA LEU A 220 -1.71 -20.41 -15.61
C LEU A 220 -2.38 -20.02 -16.93
N LEU A 221 -3.38 -19.14 -16.89
CA LEU A 221 -4.01 -18.59 -18.09
C LEU A 221 -3.01 -17.80 -18.96
N ALA A 222 -2.11 -17.03 -18.34
CA ALA A 222 -1.06 -16.31 -19.04
C ALA A 222 0.02 -17.23 -19.63
N ALA A 223 0.33 -18.36 -18.99
CA ALA A 223 1.26 -19.37 -19.50
C ALA A 223 0.70 -20.07 -20.74
N ALA A 224 -0.59 -20.39 -20.72
CA ALA A 224 -1.33 -21.00 -21.82
C ALA A 224 -2.01 -19.95 -22.74
N TRP A 225 -1.46 -18.73 -22.81
CA TRP A 225 -2.13 -17.65 -23.54
C TRP A 225 -2.30 -18.01 -25.02
N PRO A 226 -3.51 -17.93 -25.60
CA PRO A 226 -3.74 -18.39 -26.96
C PRO A 226 -3.08 -17.50 -28.01
N ASP A 227 -2.75 -18.09 -29.16
CA ASP A 227 -2.21 -17.37 -30.33
C ASP A 227 -3.34 -16.73 -31.15
N GLU A 228 -4.51 -17.39 -31.25
CA GLU A 228 -5.65 -16.92 -32.03
C GLU A 228 -6.37 -15.72 -31.41
N GLN A 229 -6.78 -14.75 -32.24
CA GLN A 229 -7.37 -13.49 -31.76
C GLN A 229 -8.71 -13.69 -31.04
N ALA A 230 -9.56 -14.59 -31.54
CA ALA A 230 -10.86 -14.89 -30.93
C ALA A 230 -10.68 -15.46 -29.51
N ASP A 231 -9.80 -16.45 -29.37
CA ASP A 231 -9.49 -17.07 -28.08
C ASP A 231 -8.81 -16.10 -27.11
N ARG A 232 -7.98 -15.17 -27.61
CA ARG A 232 -7.40 -14.10 -26.79
C ARG A 232 -8.47 -13.21 -26.14
N GLN A 233 -9.61 -12.98 -26.81
CA GLN A 233 -10.72 -12.25 -26.20
C GLN A 233 -11.38 -13.05 -25.08
N VAL A 234 -11.58 -14.35 -25.28
CA VAL A 234 -12.13 -15.25 -24.25
C VAL A 234 -11.21 -15.28 -23.03
N ALA A 235 -9.91 -15.51 -23.24
CA ALA A 235 -8.91 -15.48 -22.16
C ALA A 235 -8.86 -14.13 -21.44
N ASN A 236 -9.00 -13.00 -22.15
CA ASN A 236 -9.06 -11.68 -21.51
C ASN A 236 -10.34 -11.49 -20.67
N VAL A 237 -11.49 -12.02 -21.09
CA VAL A 237 -12.72 -12.01 -20.28
C VAL A 237 -12.52 -12.83 -19.01
N GLU A 238 -11.96 -14.03 -19.14
CA GLU A 238 -11.63 -14.88 -18.00
C GLU A 238 -10.65 -14.21 -17.03
N LEU A 239 -9.56 -13.63 -17.56
CA LEU A 239 -8.58 -12.90 -16.76
C LEU A 239 -9.20 -11.75 -15.96
N ARG A 240 -10.15 -11.01 -16.56
CA ARG A 240 -10.89 -9.95 -15.84
C ARG A 240 -11.77 -10.52 -14.75
N SER A 241 -12.46 -11.62 -15.03
CA SER A 241 -13.30 -12.34 -14.08
C SER A 241 -12.47 -12.76 -12.85
N LEU A 242 -11.31 -13.37 -13.05
CA LEU A 242 -10.38 -13.81 -12.01
C LEU A 242 -9.90 -12.70 -11.06
N LYS A 243 -9.94 -11.43 -11.48
CA LYS A 243 -9.57 -10.27 -10.64
C LYS A 243 -10.72 -9.75 -9.76
N GLN A 244 -11.95 -10.15 -10.05
CA GLN A 244 -13.13 -9.67 -9.34
C GLN A 244 -13.39 -10.46 -8.06
N TYR A 245 -13.14 -11.77 -8.09
CA TYR A 245 -13.35 -12.69 -6.96
C TYR A 245 -12.03 -13.25 -6.41
N ASP A 246 -12.14 -13.95 -5.28
CA ASP A 246 -11.01 -14.66 -4.68
C ASP A 246 -10.64 -15.88 -5.54
N SER A 247 -9.65 -15.70 -6.41
CA SER A 247 -9.11 -16.74 -7.30
C SER A 247 -7.86 -17.42 -6.74
N ALA A 248 -7.54 -17.17 -5.46
CA ALA A 248 -6.41 -17.79 -4.80
C ALA A 248 -6.58 -19.31 -4.73
N VAL A 249 -5.48 -20.04 -4.90
CA VAL A 249 -5.45 -21.50 -4.81
C VAL A 249 -4.67 -21.88 -3.58
N VAL A 250 -5.30 -22.61 -2.65
CA VAL A 250 -4.63 -23.16 -1.48
C VAL A 250 -3.46 -24.03 -1.94
N GLY A 251 -2.27 -23.76 -1.42
CA GLY A 251 -1.04 -24.43 -1.81
C GLY A 251 -0.02 -24.44 -0.68
N THR A 252 1.08 -25.15 -0.90
CA THR A 252 2.22 -25.16 0.02
C THR A 252 2.83 -23.77 0.09
N CYS A 253 2.87 -23.20 1.28
CA CYS A 253 3.53 -21.93 1.54
C CYS A 253 4.97 -22.20 2.04
N SER A 254 5.86 -21.25 1.81
CA SER A 254 7.25 -21.27 2.26
C SER A 254 7.61 -19.93 2.91
N LEU A 255 8.71 -19.90 3.65
CA LEU A 255 9.21 -18.65 4.22
C LEU A 255 9.61 -17.66 3.12
N GLU A 256 10.22 -18.14 2.04
CA GLU A 256 10.62 -17.32 0.89
C GLU A 256 9.40 -16.67 0.22
N TYR A 257 8.32 -17.42 0.00
CA TYR A 257 7.06 -16.89 -0.53
C TYR A 257 6.50 -15.80 0.40
N ILE A 258 6.40 -16.06 1.71
CA ILE A 258 5.93 -15.08 2.69
C ILE A 258 6.79 -13.82 2.67
N THR A 259 8.10 -13.98 2.57
CA THR A 259 9.07 -12.88 2.56
C THR A 259 8.83 -11.98 1.34
N GLY A 260 8.69 -12.57 0.14
CA GLY A 260 8.39 -11.82 -1.07
C GLY A 260 7.01 -11.14 -1.02
N PHE A 261 6.00 -11.85 -0.51
CA PHE A 261 4.66 -11.30 -0.33
C PHE A 261 4.64 -10.14 0.68
N PHE A 262 5.42 -10.25 1.76
CA PHE A 262 5.59 -9.21 2.77
C PHE A 262 6.35 -8.00 2.24
N ASP A 263 7.35 -8.21 1.39
CA ASP A 263 8.03 -7.11 0.71
C ASP A 263 7.11 -6.29 -0.19
N ALA A 264 6.08 -6.92 -0.79
CA ALA A 264 5.05 -6.20 -1.55
C ALA A 264 3.97 -5.58 -0.63
N GLU A 265 3.32 -6.38 0.21
CA GLU A 265 2.06 -6.01 0.90
C GLU A 265 2.20 -5.80 2.41
N GLY A 266 3.35 -6.18 2.97
CA GLY A 266 3.63 -6.13 4.39
C GLY A 266 3.79 -4.73 4.94
N TYR A 267 3.62 -4.59 6.25
CA TYR A 267 3.86 -3.37 6.99
C TYR A 267 4.54 -3.70 8.33
N VAL A 268 5.62 -2.97 8.62
CA VAL A 268 6.32 -3.02 9.90
C VAL A 268 5.95 -1.77 10.69
N GLY A 269 5.38 -1.95 11.87
CA GLY A 269 4.92 -0.85 12.71
C GLY A 269 5.31 -0.99 14.17
N GLN A 270 5.26 0.14 14.87
CA GLN A 270 5.50 0.24 16.31
C GLN A 270 4.27 0.82 17.00
N ARG A 271 3.83 0.20 18.09
CA ARG A 271 2.76 0.67 19.00
C ARG A 271 3.37 1.04 20.34
N GLY A 272 3.04 2.23 20.83
CA GLY A 272 3.62 2.73 22.09
C GLY A 272 5.14 2.81 22.02
N HIS A 273 5.82 2.58 23.14
CA HIS A 273 7.28 2.69 23.23
C HIS A 273 7.97 1.48 22.60
N THR A 274 7.71 0.26 23.06
CA THR A 274 8.55 -0.90 22.69
C THR A 274 7.79 -2.05 22.01
N SER A 275 6.52 -1.85 21.63
CA SER A 275 5.72 -2.89 21.00
C SER A 275 5.85 -2.84 19.48
N LEU A 276 6.29 -3.93 18.86
CA LEU A 276 6.22 -4.10 17.40
C LEU A 276 4.96 -4.83 16.99
N PHE A 277 4.54 -4.56 15.77
CA PHE A 277 3.57 -5.36 15.05
C PHE A 277 3.95 -5.47 13.57
N LEU A 278 3.62 -6.61 12.98
CA LEU A 278 3.65 -6.83 11.53
C LEU A 278 2.22 -6.94 11.05
N GLN A 279 1.98 -6.47 9.84
CA GLN A 279 0.64 -6.45 9.28
C GLN A 279 0.66 -6.76 7.79
N LEU A 280 -0.32 -7.54 7.33
CA LEU A 280 -0.54 -7.87 5.92
C LEU A 280 -2.01 -7.61 5.59
N GLY A 281 -2.26 -6.84 4.53
CA GLY A 281 -3.61 -6.52 4.09
C GLY A 281 -3.90 -7.09 2.70
N GLN A 282 -5.09 -7.65 2.51
CA GLN A 282 -5.55 -8.16 1.22
C GLN A 282 -7.06 -8.03 1.02
N LYS A 283 -7.49 -7.83 -0.22
CA LYS A 283 -8.93 -7.81 -0.58
C LYS A 283 -9.60 -9.17 -0.34
N HIS A 284 -8.85 -10.25 -0.50
CA HIS A 284 -9.32 -11.63 -0.46
C HIS A 284 -8.59 -12.39 0.65
N SER A 285 -9.31 -13.15 1.47
CA SER A 285 -8.77 -13.73 2.71
C SER A 285 -7.99 -15.03 2.49
N THR A 286 -8.23 -15.75 1.39
CA THR A 286 -7.69 -17.10 1.19
C THR A 286 -6.16 -17.13 1.28
N VAL A 287 -5.47 -16.17 0.66
CA VAL A 287 -4.00 -16.08 0.76
C VAL A 287 -3.55 -15.84 2.21
N LEU A 288 -4.22 -14.95 2.96
CA LEU A 288 -3.88 -14.67 4.35
C LEU A 288 -4.08 -15.90 5.25
N HIS A 289 -5.11 -16.72 5.00
CA HIS A 289 -5.30 -17.98 5.74
C HIS A 289 -4.22 -19.02 5.39
N CYS A 290 -3.74 -19.06 4.15
CA CYS A 290 -2.59 -19.89 3.79
C CYS A 290 -1.32 -19.44 4.56
N LEU A 291 -1.06 -18.13 4.60
CA LEU A 291 0.07 -17.58 5.36
C LEU A 291 -0.06 -17.84 6.86
N GLN A 292 -1.26 -17.64 7.42
CA GLN A 292 -1.57 -17.93 8.82
C GLN A 292 -1.32 -19.40 9.16
N GLY A 293 -1.76 -20.33 8.30
CA GLY A 293 -1.56 -21.76 8.49
C GLY A 293 -0.08 -22.13 8.57
N PHE A 294 0.74 -21.60 7.66
CA PHE A 294 2.18 -21.79 7.65
C PHE A 294 2.88 -21.19 8.88
N LEU A 295 2.55 -19.94 9.25
CA LEU A 295 3.11 -19.30 10.43
C LEU A 295 2.79 -20.07 11.72
N GLN A 296 1.60 -20.67 11.79
CA GLN A 296 1.17 -21.48 12.90
C GLN A 296 1.86 -22.85 12.94
N SER A 297 2.05 -23.52 11.79
CA SER A 297 2.70 -24.83 11.72
C SER A 297 4.21 -24.75 11.96
N GLU A 298 4.90 -23.85 11.26
CA GLU A 298 6.37 -23.78 11.26
C GLU A 298 6.92 -23.01 12.45
N PHE A 299 6.28 -21.89 12.81
CA PHE A 299 6.82 -20.96 13.82
C PHE A 299 5.97 -20.88 15.09
N ARG A 300 4.85 -21.60 15.15
CA ARG A 300 3.88 -21.52 16.27
C ARG A 300 3.40 -20.09 16.54
N VAL A 301 3.34 -19.26 15.49
CA VAL A 301 2.91 -17.87 15.57
C VAL A 301 1.41 -17.77 15.31
N ASN A 302 0.67 -17.24 16.28
CA ASN A 302 -0.72 -16.88 16.10
C ASN A 302 -0.85 -15.54 15.37
N ALA A 303 -1.34 -15.58 14.14
CA ALA A 303 -1.53 -14.42 13.27
C ALA A 303 -3.02 -14.28 12.90
N PRO A 304 -3.87 -13.70 13.76
CA PRO A 304 -5.31 -13.63 13.49
C PRO A 304 -5.62 -12.82 12.23
N VAL A 305 -6.46 -13.39 11.36
CA VAL A 305 -7.05 -12.72 10.20
C VAL A 305 -8.39 -12.09 10.58
N ARG A 306 -8.57 -10.79 10.30
CA ARG A 306 -9.78 -10.01 10.63
C ARG A 306 -10.23 -9.20 9.42
N PHE A 307 -11.54 -9.00 9.28
CA PHE A 307 -12.08 -8.10 8.27
C PHE A 307 -12.17 -6.66 8.82
N TYR A 308 -11.63 -5.69 8.11
CA TYR A 308 -11.56 -4.28 8.50
C TYR A 308 -11.64 -3.36 7.27
N GLN A 309 -12.54 -2.36 7.31
CA GLN A 309 -12.66 -1.31 6.27
C GLN A 309 -12.58 -1.82 4.81
N SER A 310 -13.32 -2.89 4.49
CA SER A 310 -13.40 -3.53 3.15
C SER A 310 -12.25 -4.46 2.73
N LEU A 311 -11.32 -4.78 3.64
CA LEU A 311 -10.22 -5.69 3.37
C LEU A 311 -9.97 -6.63 4.56
N TYR A 312 -9.27 -7.73 4.31
CA TYR A 312 -8.82 -8.64 5.34
C TYR A 312 -7.41 -8.25 5.79
N MET A 313 -7.17 -8.31 7.09
CA MET A 313 -5.92 -7.95 7.74
C MET A 313 -5.44 -9.12 8.58
N MET A 314 -4.20 -9.53 8.37
CA MET A 314 -3.47 -10.43 9.26
C MET A 314 -2.55 -9.58 10.13
N ASP A 315 -2.76 -9.62 11.46
CA ASP A 315 -1.95 -8.89 12.43
C ASP A 315 -1.06 -9.87 13.20
N ILE A 316 0.24 -9.60 13.24
CA ILE A 316 1.20 -10.30 14.11
C ILE A 316 1.65 -9.29 15.16
N SER A 317 1.49 -9.64 16.42
CA SER A 317 1.84 -8.76 17.55
C SER A 317 2.81 -9.47 18.49
N GLY A 318 3.52 -8.68 19.30
CA GLY A 318 4.51 -9.19 20.25
C GLY A 318 5.91 -8.93 19.73
N THR A 319 6.67 -8.12 20.45
CA THR A 319 7.97 -7.60 19.99
C THR A 319 8.94 -8.72 19.65
N SER A 320 9.11 -9.70 20.55
CA SER A 320 10.03 -10.83 20.32
C SER A 320 9.63 -11.65 19.09
N THR A 321 8.34 -11.95 18.92
CA THR A 321 7.83 -12.67 17.75
C THR A 321 8.05 -11.90 16.45
N CYS A 322 7.78 -10.59 16.46
CA CYS A 322 8.00 -9.75 15.29
C CYS A 322 9.47 -9.68 14.91
N LYS A 323 10.37 -9.49 15.89
CA LYS A 323 11.82 -9.48 15.66
C LYS A 323 12.32 -10.80 15.09
N PHE A 324 11.87 -11.92 15.67
CA PHE A 324 12.19 -13.26 15.19
C PHE A 324 11.78 -13.45 13.72
N LEU A 325 10.53 -13.15 13.37
CA LEU A 325 10.06 -13.30 12.00
C LEU A 325 10.77 -12.36 11.01
N LEU A 326 11.06 -11.12 11.41
CA LEU A 326 11.83 -10.18 10.59
C LEU A 326 13.25 -10.68 10.35
N HIS A 327 13.89 -11.28 11.36
CA HIS A 327 15.20 -11.89 11.23
C HIS A 327 15.18 -13.08 10.26
N GLU A 328 14.18 -13.96 10.37
CA GLU A 328 14.03 -15.08 9.44
C GLU A 328 13.70 -14.61 8.01
N MET A 329 12.89 -13.56 7.85
CA MET A 329 12.64 -12.94 6.54
C MET A 329 13.91 -12.31 5.94
N LEU A 330 14.74 -11.62 6.72
CA LEU A 330 16.04 -11.12 6.25
C LEU A 330 16.94 -12.27 5.75
N ARG A 331 16.99 -13.39 6.47
CA ARG A 331 17.74 -14.58 6.04
C ARG A 331 17.16 -15.23 4.79
N ALA A 332 15.85 -15.12 4.58
CA ALA A 332 15.15 -15.58 3.38
C ALA A 332 15.24 -14.58 2.21
N GLY A 333 15.94 -13.46 2.38
CA GLY A 333 16.18 -12.49 1.31
C GLY A 333 15.15 -11.37 1.22
N LEU A 334 14.65 -10.84 2.34
CA LEU A 334 13.87 -9.60 2.37
C LEU A 334 14.69 -8.43 1.78
N ILE A 335 14.12 -7.68 0.84
CA ILE A 335 14.80 -6.64 0.06
C ILE A 335 14.14 -5.28 0.30
N CYS A 336 12.90 -5.10 -0.14
CA CYS A 336 12.22 -3.80 -0.12
C CYS A 336 12.03 -3.28 1.31
N LYS A 337 11.85 -4.19 2.27
CA LYS A 337 11.66 -3.87 3.68
C LYS A 337 12.84 -4.23 4.57
N ALA A 338 14.01 -4.52 3.99
CA ALA A 338 15.21 -4.91 4.75
C ALA A 338 15.58 -3.87 5.82
N GLN A 339 15.72 -2.59 5.44
CA GLN A 339 16.06 -1.52 6.38
C GLN A 339 14.98 -1.33 7.47
N GLN A 340 13.71 -1.54 7.15
CA GLN A 340 12.61 -1.51 8.12
C GLN A 340 12.73 -2.65 9.12
N ALA A 341 13.05 -3.85 8.62
CA ALA A 341 13.28 -5.03 9.44
C ALA A 341 14.47 -4.84 10.38
N GLU A 342 15.61 -4.36 9.88
CA GLU A 342 16.80 -4.08 10.68
C GLU A 342 16.53 -3.06 11.79
N ALA A 343 15.90 -1.92 11.45
CA ALA A 343 15.52 -0.91 12.44
C ALA A 343 14.59 -1.49 13.52
N ALA A 344 13.58 -2.27 13.13
CA ALA A 344 12.66 -2.90 14.07
C ALA A 344 13.34 -3.98 14.94
N ILE A 345 14.24 -4.79 14.38
CA ILE A 345 15.04 -5.76 15.14
C ILE A 345 15.90 -5.05 16.20
N GLY A 346 16.45 -3.89 15.86
CA GLY A 346 17.21 -3.04 16.77
C GLY A 346 16.40 -2.33 17.86
N LEU A 347 15.06 -2.42 17.85
CA LEU A 347 14.22 -1.69 18.81
C LEU A 347 14.53 -2.04 20.26
N THR A 348 14.90 -1.06 21.06
CA THR A 348 15.07 -1.12 22.51
C THR A 348 14.22 -0.04 23.17
N LEU A 349 14.26 0.05 24.50
CA LEU A 349 13.60 1.14 25.20
C LEU A 349 14.29 2.48 24.90
N ASP A 350 15.63 2.48 24.83
CA ASP A 350 16.44 3.68 24.72
C ASP A 350 16.36 4.32 23.32
N ASN A 351 16.22 3.52 22.27
CA ASN A 351 16.16 4.00 20.88
C ASN A 351 14.74 3.98 20.28
N CYS A 352 13.69 3.88 21.11
CA CYS A 352 12.34 3.65 20.61
C CYS A 352 11.78 4.80 19.77
N ASP A 353 12.17 6.05 20.06
CA ASP A 353 11.75 7.21 19.29
C ASP A 353 12.48 7.28 17.94
N ASP A 354 13.79 6.99 17.94
CA ASP A 354 14.62 6.97 16.73
C ASP A 354 14.17 5.85 15.77
N THR A 355 13.88 4.68 16.32
CA THR A 355 13.34 3.54 15.55
C THR A 355 11.99 3.91 14.94
N ARG A 356 11.11 4.56 15.70
CA ARG A 356 9.81 5.04 15.18
C ARG A 356 10.00 6.03 14.04
N ALA A 357 10.92 6.98 14.19
CA ALA A 357 11.24 7.96 13.16
C ALA A 357 11.83 7.28 11.91
N ALA A 358 12.75 6.32 12.07
CA ALA A 358 13.32 5.55 10.98
C ALA A 358 12.25 4.76 10.22
N LEU A 359 11.41 3.99 10.92
CA LEU A 359 10.28 3.27 10.33
C LEU A 359 9.33 4.22 9.60
N ALA A 360 9.05 5.39 10.17
CA ALA A 360 8.19 6.38 9.56
C ALA A 360 8.73 6.94 8.24
N ARG A 361 10.05 7.15 8.12
CA ARG A 361 10.67 7.67 6.88
C ARG A 361 10.65 6.67 5.73
N MET A 362 10.70 5.38 6.05
CA MET A 362 10.71 4.29 5.06
C MET A 362 9.31 3.92 4.52
N VAL A 363 8.24 4.48 5.08
CA VAL A 363 6.87 4.24 4.59
C VAL A 363 6.50 5.32 3.58
N GLY A 364 5.66 4.97 2.60
CA GLY A 364 5.20 5.92 1.59
C GLY A 364 4.59 7.21 2.14
N ASN A 365 4.53 8.21 1.26
CA ASN A 365 4.09 9.57 1.57
C ASN A 365 2.56 9.71 1.72
N GLN A 366 1.79 8.62 1.85
CA GLN A 366 0.32 8.70 1.94
C GLN A 366 -0.15 9.47 3.19
N ARG A 367 0.65 9.44 4.26
CA ARG A 367 0.41 10.17 5.52
C ARG A 367 1.46 11.25 5.78
N PHE A 368 2.06 11.79 4.72
CA PHE A 368 3.02 12.89 4.81
C PHE A 368 2.40 14.09 5.54
N GLY A 369 3.10 14.70 6.50
CA GLY A 369 2.56 15.79 7.33
C GLY A 369 1.66 15.36 8.50
N GLN A 370 1.08 14.16 8.45
CA GLN A 370 0.04 13.75 9.41
C GLN A 370 0.56 12.90 10.58
N LYS A 371 1.86 12.65 10.63
CA LYS A 371 2.48 11.81 11.67
C LYS A 371 2.81 12.66 12.89
N LEU A 372 2.49 12.16 14.08
CA LEU A 372 2.86 12.83 15.33
C LEU A 372 4.38 12.74 15.55
N ASP A 373 4.98 13.83 15.99
CA ASP A 373 6.34 13.89 16.50
C ASP A 373 6.38 13.38 17.94
N LYS A 374 7.56 13.36 18.55
CA LYS A 374 7.74 12.99 19.95
C LYS A 374 6.81 13.78 20.87
N SER A 375 6.75 15.09 20.69
CA SER A 375 5.90 15.99 21.47
C SER A 375 4.40 15.71 21.23
N GLY A 376 3.99 15.50 19.98
CA GLY A 376 2.63 15.15 19.60
C GLY A 376 2.18 13.80 20.19
N VAL A 377 3.06 12.79 20.20
CA VAL A 377 2.80 11.50 20.86
C VAL A 377 2.61 11.70 22.36
N GLY A 378 3.47 12.50 23.01
CA GLY A 378 3.33 12.85 24.42
C GLY A 378 2.00 13.53 24.75
N ARG A 379 1.60 14.53 23.94
CA ARG A 379 0.29 15.21 24.05
C ARG A 379 -0.87 14.23 23.89
N ALA A 380 -0.84 13.40 22.84
CA ALA A 380 -1.88 12.40 22.59
C ALA A 380 -2.01 11.39 23.73
N PHE A 381 -0.89 10.98 24.33
CA PHE A 381 -0.87 10.12 25.50
C PHE A 381 -1.48 10.81 26.73
N LYS A 382 -1.07 12.04 27.05
CA LYS A 382 -1.65 12.83 28.16
C LYS A 382 -3.17 12.95 28.02
N ILE A 383 -3.66 13.33 26.84
CA ILE A 383 -5.09 13.42 26.52
C ILE A 383 -5.78 12.08 26.83
N LYS A 384 -5.23 10.96 26.37
CA LYS A 384 -5.81 9.63 26.60
C LYS A 384 -5.86 9.26 28.09
N CYS A 385 -4.80 9.55 28.85
CA CYS A 385 -4.76 9.31 30.29
C CYS A 385 -5.84 10.10 31.03
N LEU A 386 -5.97 11.40 30.74
CA LEU A 386 -7.00 12.26 31.34
C LEU A 386 -8.41 11.78 31.00
N GLN A 387 -8.67 11.41 29.73
CA GLN A 387 -9.96 10.83 29.34
C GLN A 387 -10.28 9.54 30.11
N SER A 388 -9.28 8.68 30.33
CA SER A 388 -9.46 7.44 31.09
C SER A 388 -9.75 7.71 32.57
N ARG A 389 -9.09 8.73 33.15
CA ARG A 389 -9.35 9.20 34.51
C ARG A 389 -10.76 9.77 34.65
N ALA A 390 -11.16 10.70 33.77
CA ALA A 390 -12.51 11.26 33.75
C ALA A 390 -13.58 10.16 33.64
N GLY A 391 -13.37 9.18 32.76
CA GLY A 391 -14.28 8.04 32.64
C GLY A 391 -14.37 7.17 33.91
N SER A 392 -13.33 7.14 34.74
CA SER A 392 -13.32 6.43 36.02
C SER A 392 -14.09 7.20 37.10
N LEU A 393 -13.88 8.52 37.18
CA LEU A 393 -14.60 9.42 38.09
C LEU A 393 -16.11 9.42 37.80
N LEU A 394 -16.50 9.44 36.53
CA LEU A 394 -17.91 9.30 36.14
C LEU A 394 -18.54 8.00 36.65
N ARG A 395 -17.79 6.88 36.65
CA ARG A 395 -18.28 5.61 37.20
C ARG A 395 -18.38 5.61 38.73
N GLN A 396 -17.66 6.51 39.39
CA GLN A 396 -17.68 6.69 40.84
C GLN A 396 -18.74 7.70 41.31
N GLY A 397 -19.42 8.38 40.38
CA GLY A 397 -20.39 9.43 40.69
C GLY A 397 -19.76 10.82 40.92
N GLU A 398 -18.46 10.97 40.70
CA GLU A 398 -17.71 12.21 40.88
C GLU A 398 -17.82 13.11 39.64
N VAL A 399 -19.04 13.57 39.34
CA VAL A 399 -19.38 14.25 38.08
C VAL A 399 -18.61 15.56 37.90
N LYS A 400 -18.55 16.42 38.92
CA LYS A 400 -17.90 17.73 38.83
C LYS A 400 -16.40 17.65 38.52
N GLU A 401 -15.68 16.72 39.16
CA GLU A 401 -14.25 16.52 38.89
C GLU A 401 -14.03 15.96 37.48
N ALA A 402 -14.88 15.02 37.05
CA ALA A 402 -14.82 14.49 35.70
C ALA A 402 -15.06 15.58 34.63
N GLU A 403 -16.02 16.47 34.83
CA GLU A 403 -16.30 17.61 33.95
C GLU A 403 -15.10 18.56 33.85
N ALA A 404 -14.45 18.89 34.97
CA ALA A 404 -13.25 19.72 34.99
C ALA A 404 -12.11 19.09 34.17
N ILE A 405 -11.88 17.77 34.32
CA ILE A 405 -10.86 17.05 33.52
C ILE A 405 -11.24 17.02 32.04
N LEU A 406 -12.52 16.87 31.70
CA LEU A 406 -12.98 16.89 30.32
C LEU A 406 -12.80 18.27 29.68
N GLN A 407 -12.95 19.34 30.44
CA GLN A 407 -12.65 20.71 30.00
C GLN A 407 -11.14 20.89 29.72
N GLU A 408 -10.26 20.39 30.60
CA GLU A 408 -8.81 20.38 30.34
C GLU A 408 -8.47 19.59 29.07
N VAL A 409 -9.08 18.41 28.89
CA VAL A 409 -8.90 17.58 27.69
C VAL A 409 -9.33 18.30 26.42
N ALA A 410 -10.39 19.11 26.47
CA ALA A 410 -10.85 19.88 25.32
C ALA A 410 -9.79 20.90 24.86
N GLY A 411 -9.23 21.69 25.79
CA GLY A 411 -8.16 22.64 25.48
C GLY A 411 -6.90 21.94 24.94
N LEU A 412 -6.48 20.84 25.58
CA LEU A 412 -5.32 20.07 25.10
C LEU A 412 -5.52 19.47 23.70
N LYS A 413 -6.75 19.12 23.33
CA LYS A 413 -7.07 18.63 21.98
C LYS A 413 -6.98 19.73 20.94
N GLU A 414 -7.48 20.91 21.24
CA GLU A 414 -7.40 22.08 20.36
C GLU A 414 -5.93 22.47 20.11
N ASP A 415 -5.14 22.62 21.17
CA ASP A 415 -3.69 22.88 21.08
C ASP A 415 -2.96 21.80 20.28
N HIS A 416 -3.27 20.53 20.55
CA HIS A 416 -2.66 19.41 19.85
C HIS A 416 -2.99 19.44 18.35
N GLN A 417 -4.23 19.75 17.97
CA GLN A 417 -4.65 19.87 16.58
C GLN A 417 -3.97 21.05 15.88
N LEU A 418 -3.88 22.21 16.55
CA LEU A 418 -3.23 23.40 16.01
C LEU A 418 -1.75 23.15 15.74
N LEU A 419 -1.02 22.61 16.74
CA LEU A 419 0.40 22.31 16.60
C LEU A 419 0.67 21.26 15.51
N ASN A 420 -0.20 20.25 15.36
CA ASN A 420 -0.07 19.27 14.28
C ASN A 420 -0.31 19.92 12.91
N ALA A 421 -1.31 20.80 12.79
CA ALA A 421 -1.61 21.49 11.54
C ALA A 421 -0.46 22.43 11.14
N GLN A 422 0.12 23.17 12.09
CA GLN A 422 1.27 24.05 11.85
C GLN A 422 2.50 23.26 11.39
N ARG A 423 2.75 22.11 12.02
CA ARG A 423 3.85 21.24 11.59
C ARG A 423 3.61 20.65 10.21
N GLU A 424 2.40 20.17 9.92
CA GLU A 424 2.03 19.70 8.58
C GLU A 424 2.27 20.80 7.53
N ASN A 425 1.92 22.06 7.83
CA ASN A 425 2.17 23.20 6.96
C ASN A 425 3.66 23.32 6.62
N GLN A 426 4.51 23.32 7.65
CA GLN A 426 5.96 23.42 7.50
C GLN A 426 6.55 22.26 6.70
N GLU A 427 6.13 21.01 6.99
CA GLU A 427 6.60 19.83 6.25
C GLU A 427 6.18 19.88 4.77
N LEU A 428 4.96 20.36 4.48
CA LEU A 428 4.49 20.52 3.11
C LEU A 428 5.29 21.56 2.33
N LEU A 429 5.60 22.71 2.95
CA LEU A 429 6.42 23.75 2.34
C LEU A 429 7.83 23.24 2.02
N GLN A 430 8.50 22.63 3.00
CA GLN A 430 9.83 22.04 2.80
C GLN A 430 9.83 21.00 1.68
N TYR A 431 8.77 20.19 1.60
CA TYR A 431 8.64 19.19 0.54
C TYR A 431 8.39 19.82 -0.83
N ILE A 432 7.57 20.87 -0.91
CA ILE A 432 7.34 21.64 -2.14
C ILE A 432 8.65 22.22 -2.65
N ASP A 433 9.40 22.91 -1.79
CA ASP A 433 10.69 23.51 -2.13
C ASP A 433 11.68 22.44 -2.61
N TRP A 434 11.71 21.30 -1.92
CA TRP A 434 12.53 20.16 -2.31
C TRP A 434 12.16 19.64 -3.71
N VAL A 435 10.87 19.38 -3.99
CA VAL A 435 10.42 18.91 -5.32
C VAL A 435 10.72 19.93 -6.41
N GLN A 436 10.54 21.22 -6.14
CA GLN A 436 10.87 22.29 -7.09
C GLN A 436 12.38 22.36 -7.35
N GLY A 437 13.21 22.20 -6.32
CA GLY A 437 14.67 22.15 -6.44
C GLY A 437 15.18 20.96 -7.27
N LEU A 438 14.38 19.89 -7.42
CA LEU A 438 14.72 18.77 -8.30
C LEU A 438 14.62 19.10 -9.79
N GLN A 439 13.96 20.21 -10.16
CA GLN A 439 13.80 20.66 -11.55
C GLN A 439 15.13 21.22 -12.09
N GLY A 440 16.10 20.33 -12.34
CA GLY A 440 17.41 20.68 -12.90
C GLY A 440 18.51 19.64 -12.61
N ASN A 441 18.41 18.89 -11.50
CA ASN A 441 19.48 17.99 -11.03
C ASN A 441 18.95 16.60 -10.66
N PHE A 442 18.45 15.89 -11.67
CA PHE A 442 17.74 14.61 -11.50
C PHE A 442 18.56 13.49 -10.80
N TRP A 443 19.88 13.44 -10.99
CA TRP A 443 20.70 12.33 -10.49
C TRP A 443 20.98 12.36 -8.98
N GLN A 444 20.85 13.52 -8.34
CA GLN A 444 21.16 13.69 -6.90
C GLN A 444 20.06 13.15 -5.97
N VAL A 445 18.92 12.73 -6.51
CA VAL A 445 17.75 12.29 -5.74
C VAL A 445 18.01 10.97 -5.01
N THR A 446 18.97 10.16 -5.46
CA THR A 446 19.13 8.79 -4.94
C THR A 446 19.89 8.67 -3.61
N ASP A 447 20.69 9.67 -3.22
CA ASP A 447 21.62 9.50 -2.09
C ASP A 447 21.21 10.26 -0.81
N ASN A 448 20.29 11.25 -0.87
CA ASN A 448 19.98 12.15 0.26
C ASN A 448 18.48 12.21 0.63
N TYR A 449 17.78 11.09 0.61
CA TYR A 449 16.37 11.11 1.05
C TYR A 449 16.27 11.31 2.58
N MET A 450 15.59 12.42 2.97
CA MET A 450 15.35 12.85 4.36
C MET A 450 14.61 11.82 5.22
#